data_AF-A0A1Z5K4G1-F1
#
_entry.id   AF-A0A1Z5K4G1-F1
#
_cell.length_a   1.000
_cell.length_b   1.000
_cell.length_c   1.000
_cell.angle_alpha   90.00
_cell.angle_beta   90.00
_cell.angle_gamma   90.00
#
_symmetry.space_group_name_H-M   'P 1'
#
loop_
_entity.id
_entity.type
_entity.pdbx_description
1 polymer ?
#
loop_
_entity_poly.entity_id
_entity_poly.type
_entity_poly.pdbx_seq_one_letter_code
_entity_poly.pdbx_strand_id
1 'polypeptide(L)'
;MSSSVSLNGNGSSHHADFGKAILATEGWLELFLTPAEKYNFSKWNEVVKDKSLVHSFTRKLFEYLAKYLPDNLAPTLLTFSGLVCLSQTWYLAYTYQHIHPTASTWFSMIGITIFFVISSLYGPHADLMRQHTSLSDLFKYACDSASAVFLTLLTVQSLGGDTLELQWYAVQAVQLVLFLKHLSAFRRKAGLRYHLGAGPGEVLVTCVGCLALRAIFGLSLLKEIVGTIWDAYSPLQLTGNECMRILYYGLLVSSLINSYFLKSGWTKFGLLTSLSMRLIPALLLHFGMEPSPLTTADVICDGLFMSVLTTDIALAKMAGRELHPWVVLMSLAAVLSHSIILTLVSIYFVGVFSDLCFYLNLPLLTVCRNVYCDGVYDLCHIGHKRAFQNALQLGNRLFVGVVGDKDASEYKRPPIMSAKERCAEVEACKAVTKVIPDAPCFGLTQEFLDEHQIHVVAFGEEYLEKYPDPKDDPYYGYVRQIGIGVPVPRTHALSTSDLIARIQKISADSLKKKSPT
;
A
#
# COMPACT_ATOMS: atom_id res chain seq x y z
N MET A 1 -7.29 41.24 3.85
CA MET A 1 -7.46 41.83 2.51
C MET A 1 -6.58 41.07 1.54
N SER A 2 -7.23 40.44 0.58
CA SER A 2 -6.71 39.54 -0.43
C SER A 2 -5.94 40.27 -1.52
N SER A 3 -4.84 39.70 -1.99
CA SER A 3 -4.30 39.97 -3.33
C SER A 3 -4.16 38.64 -4.07
N SER A 4 -5.16 38.38 -4.91
CA SER A 4 -5.24 37.32 -5.89
C SER A 4 -4.29 37.59 -7.06
N VAL A 5 -3.38 36.65 -7.34
CA VAL A 5 -2.65 36.60 -8.61
C VAL A 5 -3.28 35.48 -9.44
N SER A 6 -3.94 35.88 -10.51
CA SER A 6 -4.51 35.03 -11.55
C SER A 6 -3.40 34.44 -12.42
N LEU A 7 -3.31 33.12 -12.51
CA LEU A 7 -2.55 32.43 -13.55
C LEU A 7 -3.54 31.89 -14.59
N ASN A 8 -3.75 32.66 -15.66
CA ASN A 8 -4.21 32.14 -16.94
C ASN A 8 -2.98 31.56 -17.65
N GLY A 9 -2.96 30.23 -17.83
CA GLY A 9 -1.97 29.53 -18.64
C GLY A 9 -2.68 28.40 -19.39
N ASN A 10 -2.67 28.48 -20.72
CA ASN A 10 -3.28 27.53 -21.65
C ASN A 10 -2.95 26.07 -21.31
N GLY A 11 -3.98 25.30 -20.95
CA GLY A 11 -3.88 23.86 -20.80
C GLY A 11 -3.88 23.16 -22.16
N SER A 12 -2.70 22.82 -22.67
CA SER A 12 -2.54 21.84 -23.74
C SER A 12 -2.75 20.42 -23.17
N SER A 13 -4.01 19.99 -23.20
CA SER A 13 -4.49 18.59 -23.32
C SER A 13 -3.62 17.46 -22.73
N HIS A 14 -3.88 17.11 -21.46
CA HIS A 14 -3.56 15.80 -20.85
C HIS A 14 -4.46 14.64 -21.37
N HIS A 15 -4.95 14.72 -22.60
CA HIS A 15 -5.85 13.71 -23.17
C HIS A 15 -5.15 12.42 -23.64
N ALA A 16 -3.81 12.37 -23.63
CA ALA A 16 -3.06 11.24 -24.18
C ALA A 16 -2.98 10.00 -23.26
N ASP A 17 -3.17 10.13 -21.93
CA ASP A 17 -3.06 9.01 -20.99
C ASP A 17 -4.38 8.25 -20.76
N PHE A 18 -5.53 8.87 -21.03
CA PHE A 18 -6.84 8.27 -20.77
C PHE A 18 -7.14 7.08 -21.70
N GLY A 19 -6.66 7.14 -22.95
CA GLY A 19 -6.88 6.09 -23.95
C GLY A 19 -6.13 4.78 -23.67
N LYS A 20 -5.00 4.84 -22.95
CA LYS A 20 -4.17 3.66 -22.64
C LYS A 20 -4.69 2.86 -21.43
N ALA A 21 -5.25 3.55 -20.44
CA ALA A 21 -5.90 2.89 -19.30
C ALA A 21 -7.11 2.03 -19.72
N ILE A 22 -7.77 2.39 -20.83
CA ILE A 22 -8.95 1.70 -21.37
C ILE A 22 -8.58 0.38 -22.08
N LEU A 23 -7.37 0.27 -22.65
CA LEU A 23 -6.95 -0.91 -23.41
C LEU A 23 -6.41 -2.07 -22.56
N ALA A 24 -6.05 -1.81 -21.29
CA ALA A 24 -5.36 -2.81 -20.46
C ALA A 24 -6.31 -3.72 -19.65
N THR A 25 -7.58 -3.38 -19.46
CA THR A 25 -8.50 -4.11 -18.56
C THR A 25 -9.71 -4.71 -19.27
N GLU A 26 -9.53 -5.46 -20.35
CA GLU A 26 -10.63 -6.29 -20.89
C GLU A 26 -10.85 -7.54 -19.99
N GLY A 27 -11.82 -7.50 -19.06
CA GLY A 27 -12.31 -8.70 -18.36
C GLY A 27 -12.65 -8.56 -16.85
N TRP A 28 -12.74 -9.72 -16.16
CA TRP A 28 -13.10 -9.91 -14.73
C TRP A 28 -12.38 -8.99 -13.73
N LEU A 29 -11.26 -8.38 -14.10
CA LEU A 29 -10.48 -7.44 -13.29
C LEU A 29 -11.16 -6.06 -13.17
N GLU A 30 -12.25 -5.77 -13.88
CA GLU A 30 -13.05 -4.56 -13.63
C GLU A 30 -14.11 -4.73 -12.53
N LEU A 31 -14.13 -5.89 -11.85
CA LEU A 31 -15.14 -6.20 -10.84
C LEU A 31 -15.11 -5.26 -9.63
N PHE A 32 -13.92 -4.76 -9.24
CA PHE A 32 -13.74 -4.00 -7.99
C PHE A 32 -13.54 -2.49 -8.20
N LEU A 33 -12.89 -2.10 -9.30
CA LEU A 33 -12.71 -0.71 -9.68
C LEU A 33 -12.87 -0.56 -11.20
N THR A 34 -13.39 0.58 -11.60
CA THR A 34 -13.40 1.05 -12.99
C THR A 34 -12.02 1.65 -13.37
N PRO A 35 -11.69 1.78 -14.67
CA PRO A 35 -10.43 2.39 -15.11
C PRO A 35 -10.19 3.81 -14.56
N ALA A 36 -11.25 4.62 -14.44
CA ALA A 36 -11.17 5.97 -13.90
C ALA A 36 -10.85 5.98 -12.39
N GLU A 37 -11.44 5.05 -11.63
CA GLU A 37 -11.19 4.88 -10.21
C GLU A 37 -9.76 4.36 -9.95
N LYS A 38 -9.28 3.43 -10.77
CA LYS A 38 -7.90 2.95 -10.72
C LYS A 38 -6.88 4.06 -11.02
N TYR A 39 -7.20 4.95 -11.96
CA TYR A 39 -6.38 6.13 -12.23
C TYR A 39 -6.36 7.13 -11.07
N ASN A 40 -7.51 7.39 -10.44
CA ASN A 40 -7.54 8.24 -9.24
C ASN A 40 -6.73 7.60 -8.10
N PHE A 41 -6.85 6.28 -7.94
CA PHE A 41 -6.09 5.51 -6.96
C PHE A 41 -4.57 5.60 -7.21
N SER A 42 -4.12 5.51 -8.47
CA SER A 42 -2.68 5.58 -8.80
C SER A 42 -2.06 6.94 -8.48
N LYS A 43 -2.87 8.01 -8.47
CA LYS A 43 -2.45 9.37 -8.12
C LYS A 43 -2.55 9.69 -6.63
N TRP A 44 -3.11 8.80 -5.83
CA TRP A 44 -3.25 9.04 -4.40
C TRP A 44 -1.88 9.08 -3.73
N ASN A 45 -1.60 10.18 -3.03
CA ASN A 45 -0.43 10.34 -2.18
C ASN A 45 -0.89 10.61 -0.75
N GLU A 46 -0.58 9.69 0.17
CA GLU A 46 -1.01 9.80 1.56
C GLU A 46 -0.08 10.73 2.35
N VAL A 47 -0.65 11.81 2.88
CA VAL A 47 0.05 12.66 3.87
C VAL A 47 -0.49 12.32 5.27
N VAL A 48 0.16 11.37 5.93
CA VAL A 48 -0.15 11.02 7.33
C VAL A 48 0.42 12.08 8.26
N LYS A 49 -0.44 12.69 9.08
CA LYS A 49 -0.01 13.62 10.14
C LYS A 49 -0.04 12.91 11.48
N ASP A 50 1.10 12.35 11.87
CA ASP A 50 1.26 11.72 13.18
C ASP A 50 1.92 12.70 14.18
N LYS A 51 1.16 13.10 15.20
CA LYS A 51 1.64 13.93 16.32
C LYS A 51 1.73 13.14 17.63
N SER A 52 1.72 11.82 17.56
CA SER A 52 1.81 10.95 18.75
C SER A 52 3.14 11.11 19.46
N LEU A 53 3.11 10.95 20.79
CA LEU A 53 4.28 11.04 21.66
C LEU A 53 5.28 9.95 21.33
N VAL A 54 4.79 8.72 21.16
CA VAL A 54 5.62 7.56 20.84
C VAL A 54 6.34 7.78 19.53
N HIS A 55 5.65 8.21 18.46
CA HIS A 55 6.28 8.50 17.18
C HIS A 55 7.38 9.56 17.31
N SER A 56 7.11 10.66 18.02
CA SER A 56 8.10 11.72 18.24
C SER A 56 9.38 11.20 18.93
N PHE A 57 9.24 10.31 19.92
CA PHE A 57 10.36 9.73 20.66
C PHE A 57 11.12 8.66 19.87
N THR A 58 10.41 7.79 19.15
CA THR A 58 11.00 6.60 18.52
C THR A 58 11.41 6.82 17.06
N ARG A 59 10.99 7.90 16.40
CA ARG A 59 11.24 8.13 14.96
C ARG A 59 12.72 8.02 14.59
N LYS A 60 13.60 8.74 15.29
CA LYS A 60 15.05 8.71 15.00
C LYS A 60 15.67 7.33 15.16
N LEU A 61 15.17 6.56 16.13
CA LEU A 61 15.62 5.18 16.36
C LEU A 61 15.23 4.29 15.18
N PHE A 62 13.98 4.37 14.71
CA PHE A 62 13.53 3.54 13.58
C PHE A 62 14.13 3.97 12.24
N GLU A 63 14.37 5.26 12.02
CA GLU A 63 15.15 5.76 10.88
C GLU A 63 16.58 5.21 10.85
N TYR A 64 17.20 5.06 12.03
CA TYR A 64 18.52 4.44 12.15
C TYR A 64 18.46 2.92 11.91
N LEU A 65 17.51 2.23 12.53
CA LEU A 65 17.35 0.78 12.41
C LEU A 65 16.99 0.33 10.99
N ALA A 66 16.22 1.14 10.25
CA ALA A 66 15.84 0.82 8.88
C ALA A 66 17.04 0.69 7.93
N LYS A 67 18.17 1.35 8.23
CA LYS A 67 19.41 1.23 7.43
C LYS A 67 20.05 -0.17 7.46
N TYR A 68 19.66 -1.00 8.42
CA TYR A 68 20.14 -2.39 8.53
C TYR A 68 19.22 -3.40 7.84
N LEU A 69 18.04 -2.97 7.38
CA LEU A 69 17.19 -3.83 6.57
C LEU A 69 17.80 -3.99 5.18
N PRO A 70 17.74 -5.19 4.59
CA PRO A 70 18.38 -5.41 3.30
C PRO A 70 17.55 -4.79 2.17
N ASP A 71 18.23 -4.27 1.15
CA ASP A 71 17.61 -3.59 0.00
C ASP A 71 16.74 -4.52 -0.87
N ASN A 72 16.82 -5.84 -0.66
CA ASN A 72 15.98 -6.82 -1.36
C ASN A 72 14.68 -7.16 -0.59
N LEU A 73 14.41 -6.48 0.54
CA LEU A 73 13.19 -6.66 1.32
C LEU A 73 12.13 -5.63 0.92
N ALA A 74 10.97 -6.09 0.45
CA ALA A 74 9.85 -5.20 0.14
C ALA A 74 9.22 -4.62 1.43
N PRO A 75 8.90 -3.31 1.49
CA PRO A 75 8.23 -2.71 2.65
C PRO A 75 6.88 -3.35 2.97
N THR A 76 6.12 -3.72 1.95
CA THR A 76 4.84 -4.45 2.07
C THR A 76 5.02 -5.84 2.66
N LEU A 77 6.11 -6.54 2.34
CA LEU A 77 6.43 -7.82 2.95
C LEU A 77 6.73 -7.67 4.45
N LEU A 78 7.35 -6.56 4.86
CA LEU A 78 7.59 -6.26 6.26
C LEU A 78 6.27 -6.14 7.05
N THR A 79 5.29 -5.35 6.58
CA THR A 79 3.99 -5.25 7.28
C THR A 79 3.22 -6.58 7.29
N PHE A 80 3.26 -7.33 6.19
CA PHE A 80 2.66 -8.67 6.14
C PHE A 80 3.32 -9.64 7.14
N SER A 81 4.65 -9.60 7.26
CA SER A 81 5.38 -10.40 8.25
C SER A 81 4.99 -10.05 9.69
N GLY A 82 4.67 -8.78 9.95
CA GLY A 82 4.12 -8.33 11.24
C GLY A 82 2.79 -9.00 11.56
N LEU A 83 1.85 -9.01 10.60
CA LEU A 83 0.56 -9.69 10.74
C LEU A 83 0.74 -11.19 11.03
N VAL A 84 1.62 -11.86 10.28
CA VAL A 84 1.90 -13.30 10.46
C VAL A 84 2.57 -13.57 11.81
N CYS A 85 3.54 -12.75 12.22
CA CYS A 85 4.20 -12.87 13.52
C CYS A 85 3.19 -12.73 14.66
N LEU A 86 2.27 -11.77 14.56
CA LEU A 86 1.28 -11.52 15.60
C LEU A 86 0.21 -12.63 15.65
N SER A 87 -0.24 -13.14 14.50
CA SER A 87 -1.18 -14.27 14.46
C SER A 87 -0.57 -15.56 15.01
N GLN A 88 0.71 -15.82 14.71
CA GLN A 88 1.46 -16.94 15.31
C GLN A 88 1.65 -16.75 16.83
N THR A 89 1.98 -15.53 17.26
CA THR A 89 2.11 -15.20 18.69
C THR A 89 0.80 -15.50 19.42
N TRP A 90 -0.33 -15.06 18.84
CA TRP A 90 -1.65 -15.36 19.36
C TRP A 90 -1.93 -16.86 19.42
N TYR A 91 -1.66 -17.61 18.35
CA TYR A 91 -1.90 -19.06 18.31
C TYR A 91 -1.15 -19.80 19.41
N LEU A 92 0.13 -19.48 19.61
CA LEU A 92 0.96 -20.08 20.65
C LEU A 92 0.49 -19.66 22.05
N ALA A 93 0.21 -18.38 22.25
CA ALA A 93 -0.33 -17.90 23.52
C ALA A 93 -1.63 -18.61 23.87
N TYR A 94 -2.56 -18.72 22.90
CA TYR A 94 -3.84 -19.40 23.05
C TYR A 94 -3.66 -20.88 23.45
N THR A 95 -2.74 -21.58 22.80
CA THR A 95 -2.49 -23.01 23.05
C THR A 95 -1.87 -23.28 24.42
N TYR A 96 -0.90 -22.47 24.85
CA TYR A 96 -0.10 -22.74 26.05
C TYR A 96 -0.52 -21.95 27.29
N GLN A 97 -1.43 -20.98 27.17
CA GLN A 97 -1.82 -20.11 28.30
C GLN A 97 -2.39 -20.88 29.49
N HIS A 98 -3.18 -21.94 29.26
CA HIS A 98 -3.74 -22.75 30.33
C HIS A 98 -2.68 -23.56 31.10
N ILE A 99 -1.56 -23.88 30.44
CA ILE A 99 -0.47 -24.68 31.03
C ILE A 99 0.53 -23.75 31.74
N HIS A 100 0.93 -22.67 31.09
CA HIS A 100 1.96 -21.74 31.59
C HIS A 100 1.53 -20.27 31.40
N PRO A 101 0.67 -19.73 32.28
CA PRO A 101 0.09 -18.40 32.09
C PRO A 101 1.13 -17.27 32.13
N THR A 102 2.09 -17.32 33.05
CA THR A 102 3.15 -16.30 33.18
C THR A 102 4.10 -16.33 31.97
N ALA A 103 4.56 -17.51 31.56
CA ALA A 103 5.44 -17.64 30.39
C ALA A 103 4.74 -17.20 29.10
N SER A 104 3.47 -17.58 28.93
CA SER A 104 2.63 -17.11 27.82
C SER A 104 2.51 -15.57 27.81
N THR A 105 2.38 -14.92 28.98
CA THR A 105 2.38 -13.45 29.09
C THR A 105 3.65 -12.81 28.52
N TRP A 106 4.81 -13.33 28.94
CA TRP A 106 6.11 -12.84 28.49
C TRP A 106 6.26 -13.01 26.98
N PHE A 107 5.84 -14.17 26.48
CA PHE A 107 5.84 -14.45 25.05
C PHE A 107 4.93 -13.48 24.27
N SER A 108 3.71 -13.24 24.73
CA SER A 108 2.79 -12.24 24.16
C SER A 108 3.40 -10.84 24.13
N MET A 109 4.04 -10.44 25.23
CA MET A 109 4.68 -9.12 25.33
C MET A 109 5.84 -8.97 24.33
N ILE A 110 6.68 -10.00 24.20
CA ILE A 110 7.77 -10.05 23.21
C ILE A 110 7.20 -9.99 21.80
N GLY A 111 6.18 -10.79 21.48
CA GLY A 111 5.57 -10.80 20.14
C GLY A 111 4.91 -9.46 19.75
N ILE A 112 4.21 -8.81 20.68
CA ILE A 112 3.65 -7.46 20.45
C ILE A 112 4.77 -6.42 20.26
N THR A 113 5.87 -6.54 21.01
CA THR A 113 7.03 -5.64 20.85
C THR A 113 7.70 -5.83 19.49
N ILE A 114 7.87 -7.08 19.04
CA ILE A 114 8.38 -7.40 17.70
C ILE A 114 7.45 -6.82 16.63
N PHE A 115 6.14 -7.02 16.75
CA PHE A 115 5.15 -6.43 15.84
C PHE A 115 5.23 -4.90 15.80
N PHE A 116 5.40 -4.25 16.95
CA PHE A 116 5.56 -2.79 17.02
C PHE A 116 6.83 -2.31 16.29
N VAL A 117 7.96 -3.02 16.47
CA VAL A 117 9.21 -2.70 15.77
C VAL A 117 9.04 -2.87 14.25
N ILE A 118 8.53 -4.02 13.80
CA ILE A 118 8.28 -4.30 12.38
C ILE A 118 7.37 -3.24 11.76
N SER A 119 6.25 -2.92 12.42
CA SER A 119 5.27 -1.94 11.93
C SER A 119 5.84 -0.52 11.86
N SER A 120 6.74 -0.17 12.78
CA SER A 120 7.37 1.15 12.83
C SER A 120 8.51 1.32 11.83
N LEU A 121 9.14 0.21 11.41
CA LEU A 121 10.19 0.20 10.39
C LEU A 121 9.65 0.38 8.96
N TYR A 122 8.35 0.09 8.72
CA TYR A 122 7.73 0.19 7.40
C TYR A 122 7.98 1.53 6.71
N GLY A 123 7.66 2.64 7.38
CA GLY A 123 7.74 3.99 6.80
C GLY A 123 9.18 4.35 6.42
N PRO A 124 10.12 4.35 7.38
CA PRO A 124 11.52 4.64 7.09
C PRO A 124 12.15 3.70 6.05
N HIS A 125 11.77 2.42 6.03
CA HIS A 125 12.25 1.48 5.02
C HIS A 125 11.68 1.80 3.62
N ALA A 126 10.40 2.14 3.52
CA ALA A 126 9.78 2.57 2.26
C ALA A 126 10.40 3.88 1.73
N ASP A 127 10.75 4.82 2.62
CA ASP A 127 11.46 6.05 2.28
C ASP A 127 12.85 5.75 1.70
N LEU A 128 13.63 4.90 2.37
CA LEU A 128 14.97 4.50 1.93
C LEU A 128 14.94 3.79 0.57
N MET A 129 13.96 2.91 0.38
CA MET A 129 13.77 2.14 -0.84
C MET A 129 13.14 2.96 -1.98
N ARG A 130 12.69 4.20 -1.75
CA ARG A 130 11.92 5.00 -2.73
C ARG A 130 10.71 4.23 -3.27
N GLN A 131 9.94 3.63 -2.37
CA GLN A 131 8.81 2.74 -2.70
C GLN A 131 7.51 3.16 -2.02
N HIS A 132 7.17 4.45 -2.12
CA HIS A 132 5.86 4.93 -1.69
C HIS A 132 4.87 4.85 -2.84
N THR A 133 3.86 4.00 -2.69
CA THR A 133 2.80 3.82 -3.67
C THR A 133 1.45 3.78 -2.97
N SER A 134 0.39 4.19 -3.66
CA SER A 134 -0.97 4.04 -3.13
C SER A 134 -1.31 2.57 -2.83
N LEU A 135 -0.78 1.63 -3.62
CA LEU A 135 -0.91 0.20 -3.38
C LEU A 135 -0.30 -0.22 -2.04
N SER A 136 0.93 0.23 -1.75
CA SER A 136 1.62 -0.10 -0.51
C SER A 136 0.92 0.48 0.71
N ASP A 137 0.37 1.70 0.60
CA ASP A 137 -0.40 2.33 1.67
C ASP A 137 -1.69 1.57 1.98
N LEU A 138 -2.46 1.21 0.95
CA LEU A 138 -3.69 0.44 1.11
C LEU A 138 -3.40 -0.93 1.74
N PHE A 139 -2.35 -1.60 1.26
CA PHE A 139 -1.93 -2.89 1.80
C PHE A 139 -1.51 -2.79 3.26
N LYS A 140 -0.82 -1.72 3.64
CA LYS A 140 -0.49 -1.43 5.03
C LYS A 140 -1.75 -1.29 5.88
N TYR A 141 -2.76 -0.53 5.44
CA TYR A 141 -4.02 -0.39 6.18
C TYR A 141 -4.75 -1.71 6.37
N ALA A 142 -4.79 -2.56 5.34
CA ALA A 142 -5.38 -3.88 5.42
C ALA A 142 -4.66 -4.76 6.46
N CYS A 143 -3.32 -4.76 6.44
CA CYS A 143 -2.49 -5.53 7.38
C CYS A 143 -2.62 -5.00 8.82
N ASP A 144 -2.57 -3.69 9.03
CA ASP A 144 -2.70 -3.07 10.36
C ASP A 144 -4.08 -3.39 10.96
N SER A 145 -5.14 -3.26 10.15
CA SER A 145 -6.52 -3.53 10.55
C SER A 145 -6.76 -5.02 10.85
N ALA A 146 -6.19 -5.93 10.06
CA ALA A 146 -6.24 -7.37 10.35
C ALA A 146 -5.41 -7.73 11.60
N SER A 147 -4.24 -7.10 11.79
CA SER A 147 -3.36 -7.32 12.93
C SER A 147 -4.03 -6.91 14.24
N ALA A 148 -4.87 -5.87 14.22
CA ALA A 148 -5.62 -5.42 15.37
C ALA A 148 -6.56 -6.49 15.95
N VAL A 149 -7.05 -7.44 15.14
CA VAL A 149 -7.84 -8.59 15.63
C VAL A 149 -7.00 -9.44 16.57
N PHE A 150 -5.83 -9.88 16.10
CA PHE A 150 -4.91 -10.72 16.87
C PHE A 150 -4.28 -9.98 18.04
N LEU A 151 -3.95 -8.70 17.88
CA LEU A 151 -3.45 -7.85 18.97
C LEU A 151 -4.45 -7.79 20.13
N THR A 152 -5.73 -7.59 19.80
CA THR A 152 -6.79 -7.46 20.80
C THR A 152 -7.03 -8.78 21.50
N LEU A 153 -7.15 -9.88 20.75
CA LEU A 153 -7.28 -11.22 21.32
C LEU A 153 -6.11 -11.55 22.25
N LEU A 154 -4.88 -11.35 21.77
CA LEU A 154 -3.67 -11.61 22.54
C LEU A 154 -3.63 -10.80 23.84
N THR A 155 -4.00 -9.53 23.78
CA THR A 155 -4.00 -8.62 24.94
C THR A 155 -5.08 -9.01 25.93
N VAL A 156 -6.33 -9.19 25.48
CA VAL A 156 -7.47 -9.52 26.36
C VAL A 156 -7.28 -10.88 27.02
N GLN A 157 -6.88 -11.88 26.24
CA GLN A 157 -6.63 -13.22 26.76
C GLN A 157 -5.49 -13.20 27.79
N SER A 158 -4.41 -12.49 27.48
CA SER A 158 -3.32 -12.33 28.44
C SER A 158 -3.79 -11.59 29.69
N LEU A 159 -4.66 -10.58 29.63
CA LEU A 159 -5.17 -9.91 30.83
C LEU A 159 -6.23 -10.70 31.62
N GLY A 160 -6.43 -11.99 31.31
CA GLY A 160 -7.34 -12.88 32.03
C GLY A 160 -8.80 -12.77 31.56
N GLY A 161 -9.01 -12.28 30.34
CA GLY A 161 -10.30 -12.29 29.65
C GLY A 161 -10.58 -13.65 29.02
N ASP A 162 -10.98 -14.61 29.83
CA ASP A 162 -11.15 -16.02 29.41
C ASP A 162 -12.49 -16.28 28.71
N THR A 163 -13.47 -15.37 28.82
CA THR A 163 -14.77 -15.52 28.17
C THR A 163 -14.70 -15.11 26.70
N LEU A 164 -15.22 -15.96 25.81
CA LEU A 164 -15.27 -15.67 24.37
C LEU A 164 -16.16 -14.46 24.05
N GLU A 165 -17.21 -14.22 24.84
CA GLU A 165 -18.07 -13.03 24.73
C GLU A 165 -17.26 -11.73 24.92
N LEU A 166 -16.40 -11.69 25.94
CA LEU A 166 -15.54 -10.53 26.20
C LEU A 166 -14.56 -10.30 25.06
N GLN A 167 -13.94 -11.38 24.58
CA GLN A 167 -13.01 -11.34 23.45
C GLN A 167 -13.71 -10.83 22.18
N TRP A 168 -14.95 -11.29 21.91
CA TRP A 168 -15.75 -10.81 20.79
C TRP A 168 -16.03 -9.32 20.89
N TYR A 169 -16.61 -8.85 22.00
CA TYR A 169 -16.90 -7.42 22.18
C TYR A 169 -15.64 -6.55 22.11
N ALA A 170 -14.51 -7.03 22.65
CA ALA A 170 -13.24 -6.31 22.59
C ALA A 170 -12.72 -6.17 21.16
N VAL A 171 -12.67 -7.27 20.40
CA VAL A 171 -12.23 -7.26 18.99
C VAL A 171 -13.13 -6.32 18.19
N GLN A 172 -14.45 -6.45 18.33
CA GLN A 172 -15.39 -5.60 17.61
C GLN A 172 -15.28 -4.13 18.00
N ALA A 173 -15.08 -3.80 19.28
CA ALA A 173 -14.87 -2.43 19.73
C ALA A 173 -13.60 -1.82 19.10
N VAL A 174 -12.47 -2.54 19.10
CA VAL A 174 -11.22 -2.06 18.50
C VAL A 174 -11.39 -1.87 16.98
N GLN A 175 -12.04 -2.80 16.30
CA GLN A 175 -12.35 -2.68 14.87
C GLN A 175 -13.23 -1.46 14.57
N LEU A 176 -14.24 -1.16 15.40
CA LEU A 176 -15.06 0.05 15.25
C LEU A 176 -14.26 1.34 15.48
N VAL A 177 -13.28 1.35 16.39
CA VAL A 177 -12.38 2.49 16.57
C VAL A 177 -11.56 2.75 15.29
N LEU A 178 -10.99 1.70 14.70
CA LEU A 178 -10.25 1.81 13.43
C LEU A 178 -11.16 2.26 12.29
N PHE A 179 -12.34 1.66 12.18
CA PHE A 179 -13.37 2.04 11.21
C PHE A 179 -13.73 3.52 11.31
N LEU A 180 -14.02 4.03 12.52
CA LEU A 180 -14.37 5.44 12.74
C LEU A 180 -13.25 6.40 12.32
N LYS A 181 -11.98 6.01 12.51
CA LYS A 181 -10.83 6.80 12.06
C LYS A 181 -10.75 6.86 10.54
N HIS A 182 -10.92 5.75 9.85
CA HIS A 182 -10.96 5.71 8.38
C HIS A 182 -12.20 6.40 7.81
N LEU A 183 -13.37 6.26 8.44
CA LEU A 183 -14.60 6.98 8.08
C LEU A 183 -14.44 8.50 8.22
N SER A 184 -13.79 8.96 9.30
CA SER A 184 -13.44 10.37 9.48
C SER A 184 -12.49 10.88 8.38
N ALA A 185 -11.51 10.07 7.97
CA ALA A 185 -10.61 10.40 6.86
C ALA A 185 -11.36 10.46 5.50
N PHE A 186 -12.24 9.50 5.24
CA PHE A 186 -13.12 9.45 4.07
C PHE A 186 -13.99 10.72 3.98
N ARG A 187 -14.67 11.10 5.08
CA ARG A 187 -15.51 12.30 5.14
C ARG A 187 -14.73 13.60 4.84
N ARG A 188 -13.46 13.66 5.27
CA ARG A 188 -12.59 14.82 5.07
C ARG A 188 -11.87 14.83 3.72
N LYS A 189 -11.92 13.74 2.94
CA LYS A 189 -11.09 13.53 1.74
C LYS A 189 -9.61 13.85 2.00
N ALA A 190 -9.10 13.42 3.14
CA ALA A 190 -7.75 13.74 3.60
C ALA A 190 -7.12 12.54 4.28
N GLY A 191 -5.81 12.62 4.51
CA GLY A 191 -5.08 11.57 5.21
C GLY A 191 -5.50 11.35 6.66
N LEU A 192 -5.02 10.24 7.22
CA LEU A 192 -5.16 9.92 8.64
C LEU A 192 -4.47 10.97 9.52
N ARG A 193 -5.08 11.25 10.67
CA ARG A 193 -4.58 12.21 11.66
C ARG A 193 -4.57 11.55 13.03
N TYR A 194 -3.42 11.54 13.67
CA TYR A 194 -3.25 11.06 15.03
C TYR A 194 -2.96 12.24 15.94
N HIS A 195 -3.74 12.33 17.01
CA HIS A 195 -3.59 13.34 18.06
C HIS A 195 -2.71 12.78 19.19
N LEU A 196 -2.26 13.66 20.08
CA LEU A 196 -1.47 13.30 21.25
C LEU A 196 -2.20 12.22 22.08
N GLY A 197 -1.59 11.06 22.30
CA GLY A 197 -2.17 9.97 23.08
C GLY A 197 -3.20 9.07 22.35
N ALA A 198 -3.40 9.23 21.04
CA ALA A 198 -4.40 8.48 20.27
C ALA A 198 -3.87 7.90 18.94
N GLY A 199 -2.56 7.73 18.84
CA GLY A 199 -1.83 7.10 17.76
C GLY A 199 -1.61 5.59 17.99
N PRO A 200 -1.28 4.84 16.93
CA PRO A 200 -1.13 3.39 16.99
C PRO A 200 0.01 2.95 17.91
N GLY A 201 1.10 3.71 17.95
CA GLY A 201 2.23 3.44 18.86
C GLY A 201 1.87 3.56 20.34
N GLU A 202 1.00 4.51 20.70
CA GLU A 202 0.55 4.70 22.09
C GLU A 202 -0.34 3.55 22.55
N VAL A 203 -1.21 3.05 21.67
CA VAL A 203 -2.01 1.84 21.93
C VAL A 203 -1.09 0.64 22.18
N LEU A 204 -0.09 0.42 21.33
CA LEU A 204 0.84 -0.70 21.47
C LEU A 204 1.68 -0.62 22.74
N VAL A 205 2.24 0.56 23.05
CA VAL A 205 3.00 0.78 24.30
C VAL A 205 2.12 0.58 25.52
N THR A 206 0.86 1.02 25.48
CA THR A 206 -0.10 0.81 26.57
C THR A 206 -0.38 -0.68 26.76
N CYS A 207 -0.65 -1.43 25.68
CA CYS A 207 -0.83 -2.88 25.75
C CYS A 207 0.39 -3.57 26.37
N VAL A 208 1.60 -3.27 25.88
CA VAL A 208 2.85 -3.83 26.41
C VAL A 208 3.03 -3.49 27.90
N GLY A 209 2.76 -2.24 28.29
CA GLY A 209 2.82 -1.80 29.70
C GLY A 209 1.87 -2.58 30.60
N CYS A 210 0.61 -2.76 30.19
CA CYS A 210 -0.37 -3.57 30.94
C CYS A 210 0.07 -5.02 31.08
N LEU A 211 0.63 -5.61 30.02
CA LEU A 211 1.15 -6.98 30.05
C LEU A 211 2.39 -7.12 30.94
N ALA A 212 3.28 -6.12 30.94
CA ALA A 212 4.43 -6.09 31.83
C ALA A 212 4.00 -6.04 33.30
N LEU A 213 3.01 -5.20 33.64
CA LEU A 213 2.43 -5.15 34.98
C LEU A 213 1.85 -6.49 35.40
N ARG A 214 1.06 -7.15 34.53
CA ARG A 214 0.58 -8.52 34.77
C ARG A 214 1.72 -9.50 35.01
N ALA A 215 2.76 -9.45 34.18
CA ALA A 215 3.86 -10.41 34.23
C ALA A 215 4.71 -10.29 35.51
N ILE A 216 4.88 -9.07 36.03
CA ILE A 216 5.67 -8.78 37.22
C ILE A 216 4.88 -9.05 38.50
N PHE A 217 3.64 -8.54 38.57
CA PHE A 217 2.86 -8.52 39.80
C PHE A 217 1.82 -9.65 39.91
N GLY A 218 1.62 -10.40 38.84
CA GLY A 218 0.60 -11.42 38.75
C GLY A 218 -0.80 -10.86 38.46
N LEU A 219 -1.70 -11.75 38.05
CA LEU A 219 -3.06 -11.39 37.66
C LEU A 219 -3.94 -10.97 38.86
N SER A 220 -3.68 -11.52 40.05
CA SER A 220 -4.45 -11.24 41.26
C SER A 220 -4.27 -9.79 41.73
N LEU A 221 -3.03 -9.33 41.86
CA LEU A 221 -2.74 -7.95 42.26
C LEU A 221 -3.27 -6.95 41.22
N LEU A 222 -3.14 -7.27 39.93
CA LEU A 222 -3.66 -6.41 38.87
C LEU A 222 -5.19 -6.27 38.96
N LYS A 223 -5.91 -7.38 39.18
CA LYS A 223 -7.37 -7.36 39.38
C LYS A 223 -7.77 -6.57 40.62
N GLU A 224 -7.00 -6.64 41.70
CA GLU A 224 -7.24 -5.89 42.93
C GLU A 224 -7.00 -4.38 42.76
N ILE A 225 -5.91 -3.99 42.10
CA ILE A 225 -5.62 -2.59 41.77
C ILE A 225 -6.70 -2.03 40.85
N VAL A 226 -7.03 -2.74 39.77
CA VAL A 226 -8.07 -2.31 38.82
C VAL A 226 -9.43 -2.25 39.51
N GLY A 227 -9.77 -3.22 40.36
CA GLY A 227 -10.99 -3.22 41.16
C GLY A 227 -11.06 -2.03 42.11
N THR A 228 -9.98 -1.74 42.84
CA THR A 228 -9.92 -0.60 43.78
C THR A 228 -10.10 0.74 43.05
N ILE A 229 -9.45 0.90 41.90
CA ILE A 229 -9.62 2.09 41.06
C ILE A 229 -11.04 2.14 40.51
N TRP A 230 -11.57 1.02 40.03
CA TRP A 230 -12.92 0.96 39.47
C TRP A 230 -13.98 1.31 40.51
N ASP A 231 -13.88 0.77 41.72
CA ASP A 231 -14.80 1.04 42.83
C ASP A 231 -14.70 2.49 43.33
N ALA A 232 -13.53 3.13 43.19
CA ALA A 232 -13.35 4.54 43.52
C ALA A 232 -13.99 5.50 42.50
N TYR A 233 -14.10 5.09 41.22
CA TYR A 233 -14.53 5.97 40.13
C TYR A 233 -15.87 5.59 39.47
N SER A 234 -16.37 4.36 39.67
CA SER A 234 -17.57 3.84 39.00
C SER A 234 -18.72 3.61 39.99
N PRO A 235 -19.78 4.45 39.96
CA PRO A 235 -20.94 4.26 40.83
C PRO A 235 -21.80 3.04 40.48
N LEU A 236 -21.51 2.31 39.39
CA LEU A 236 -22.40 1.31 38.78
C LEU A 236 -21.95 -0.16 38.96
N GLN A 237 -20.83 -0.45 39.65
CA GLN A 237 -20.33 -1.83 39.90
C GLN A 237 -20.39 -2.78 38.68
N LEU A 238 -20.12 -2.26 37.48
CA LEU A 238 -20.19 -3.04 36.23
C LEU A 238 -19.07 -4.08 36.15
N THR A 239 -19.39 -5.26 35.64
CA THR A 239 -18.39 -6.30 35.32
C THR A 239 -17.58 -5.93 34.07
N GLY A 240 -16.41 -6.56 33.88
CA GLY A 240 -15.57 -6.32 32.69
C GLY A 240 -16.28 -6.60 31.37
N ASN A 241 -17.13 -7.64 31.32
CA ASN A 241 -17.96 -7.97 30.16
C ASN A 241 -18.97 -6.85 29.87
N GLU A 242 -19.64 -6.35 30.91
CA GLU A 242 -20.62 -5.26 30.77
C GLU A 242 -19.97 -3.96 30.30
N CYS A 243 -18.77 -3.64 30.82
CA CYS A 243 -18.02 -2.47 30.38
C CYS A 243 -17.66 -2.56 28.88
N MET A 244 -17.11 -3.69 28.44
CA MET A 244 -16.76 -3.88 27.03
C MET A 244 -17.98 -3.92 26.11
N ARG A 245 -19.09 -4.47 26.60
CA ARG A 245 -20.37 -4.46 25.89
C ARG A 245 -20.93 -3.04 25.73
N ILE A 246 -20.93 -2.22 26.79
CA ILE A 246 -21.34 -0.81 26.73
C ILE A 246 -20.45 -0.04 25.77
N LEU A 247 -19.13 -0.26 25.84
CA LEU A 247 -18.17 0.37 24.92
C LEU A 247 -18.47 0.00 23.46
N TYR A 248 -18.69 -1.28 23.17
CA TYR A 248 -19.06 -1.75 21.84
C TYR A 248 -20.34 -1.08 21.32
N TYR A 249 -21.43 -1.11 22.09
CA TYR A 249 -22.69 -0.48 21.66
C TYR A 249 -22.55 1.02 21.48
N GLY A 250 -21.81 1.71 22.37
CA GLY A 250 -21.52 3.13 22.22
C GLY A 250 -20.76 3.44 20.93
N LEU A 251 -19.74 2.64 20.60
CA LEU A 251 -18.97 2.78 19.36
C LEU A 251 -19.81 2.41 18.12
N LEU A 252 -20.69 1.41 18.22
CA LEU A 252 -21.57 1.01 17.12
C LEU A 252 -22.58 2.11 16.81
N VAL A 253 -23.22 2.68 17.84
CA VAL A 253 -24.14 3.82 17.70
C VAL A 253 -23.39 5.04 17.15
N SER A 254 -22.20 5.34 17.67
CA SER A 254 -21.35 6.42 17.12
C SER A 254 -21.03 6.19 15.63
N SER A 255 -20.75 4.95 15.24
CA SER A 255 -20.49 4.57 13.85
C SER A 255 -21.72 4.75 12.97
N LEU A 256 -22.89 4.30 13.41
CA LEU A 256 -24.17 4.49 12.72
C LEU A 256 -24.51 5.98 12.55
N ILE A 257 -24.33 6.79 13.60
CA ILE A 257 -24.55 8.25 13.55
C ILE A 257 -23.60 8.91 12.55
N ASN A 258 -22.30 8.59 12.61
CA ASN A 258 -21.31 9.16 11.69
C ASN A 258 -21.57 8.73 10.24
N SER A 259 -22.00 7.49 10.01
CA SER A 259 -22.44 7.00 8.70
C SER A 259 -23.72 7.67 8.22
N TYR A 260 -24.67 7.97 9.12
CA TYR A 260 -25.91 8.66 8.78
C TYR A 260 -25.67 10.11 8.31
N PHE A 261 -24.71 10.81 8.90
CA PHE A 261 -24.33 12.18 8.52
C PHE A 261 -23.49 12.28 7.25
N LEU A 262 -23.19 11.16 6.58
CA LEU A 262 -22.66 11.21 5.22
C LEU A 262 -23.71 11.79 4.26
N LYS A 263 -23.23 12.37 3.15
CA LYS A 263 -24.12 12.80 2.06
C LYS A 263 -24.96 11.61 1.59
N SER A 264 -26.22 11.88 1.23
CA SER A 264 -27.12 10.84 0.73
C SER A 264 -26.50 10.18 -0.51
N GLY A 265 -26.44 8.84 -0.51
CA GLY A 265 -25.73 8.08 -1.53
C GLY A 265 -25.58 6.61 -1.13
N TRP A 266 -24.95 5.84 -2.01
CA TRP A 266 -24.75 4.40 -1.83
C TRP A 266 -23.91 4.09 -0.60
N THR A 267 -22.83 4.84 -0.33
CA THR A 267 -21.97 4.64 0.84
C THR A 267 -22.76 4.78 2.14
N LYS A 268 -23.64 5.79 2.24
CA LYS A 268 -24.50 5.97 3.42
C LYS A 268 -25.38 4.74 3.64
N PHE A 269 -26.07 4.28 2.59
CA PHE A 269 -26.92 3.10 2.65
C PHE A 269 -26.12 1.84 3.01
N GLY A 270 -25.03 1.58 2.30
CA GLY A 270 -24.20 0.40 2.47
C GLY A 270 -23.58 0.30 3.86
N LEU A 271 -23.10 1.42 4.42
CA LEU A 271 -22.56 1.44 5.78
C LEU A 271 -23.64 1.27 6.84
N LEU A 272 -24.80 1.93 6.71
CA LEU A 272 -25.90 1.75 7.64
C LEU A 272 -26.39 0.30 7.65
N THR A 273 -26.54 -0.31 6.48
CA THR A 273 -26.91 -1.73 6.35
C THR A 273 -25.85 -2.64 6.96
N SER A 274 -24.58 -2.45 6.61
CA SER A 274 -23.48 -3.31 7.09
C SER A 274 -23.31 -3.24 8.60
N LEU A 275 -23.36 -2.03 9.18
CA LEU A 275 -23.28 -1.83 10.63
C LEU A 275 -24.53 -2.34 11.35
N SER A 276 -25.72 -2.20 10.76
CA SER A 276 -26.95 -2.77 11.34
C SER A 276 -26.92 -4.29 11.36
N MET A 277 -26.33 -4.92 10.34
CA MET A 277 -26.15 -6.39 10.34
C MET A 277 -25.21 -6.87 11.45
N ARG A 278 -24.28 -6.03 11.93
CA ARG A 278 -23.44 -6.35 13.09
C ARG A 278 -24.21 -6.33 14.43
N LEU A 279 -25.40 -5.72 14.47
CA LEU A 279 -26.27 -5.76 15.64
C LEU A 279 -26.84 -7.16 15.88
N ILE A 280 -27.02 -7.98 14.82
CA ILE A 280 -27.63 -9.30 14.93
C ILE A 280 -26.76 -10.23 15.81
N PRO A 281 -25.46 -10.47 15.53
CA PRO A 281 -24.61 -11.25 16.43
C PRO A 281 -24.55 -10.68 17.85
N ALA A 282 -24.48 -9.34 17.98
CA ALA A 282 -24.42 -8.70 19.30
C ALA A 282 -25.68 -8.95 20.14
N LEU A 283 -26.87 -8.94 19.52
CA LEU A 283 -28.14 -9.23 20.20
C LEU A 283 -28.30 -10.72 20.50
N LEU A 284 -27.89 -11.61 19.59
CA LEU A 284 -27.89 -13.05 19.84
C LEU A 284 -27.02 -13.42 21.04
N LEU A 285 -25.82 -12.84 21.13
CA LEU A 285 -24.94 -12.95 22.29
C LEU A 285 -25.58 -12.39 23.55
N HIS A 286 -26.18 -11.20 23.48
CA HIS A 286 -26.78 -10.54 24.64
C HIS A 286 -27.94 -11.34 25.25
N PHE A 287 -28.79 -11.94 24.41
CA PHE A 287 -29.93 -12.73 24.87
C PHE A 287 -29.60 -14.21 25.08
N GLY A 288 -28.37 -14.64 24.82
CA GLY A 288 -27.97 -16.05 24.91
C GLY A 288 -28.75 -16.96 23.96
N MET A 289 -29.22 -16.43 22.82
CA MET A 289 -30.06 -17.15 21.85
C MET A 289 -29.23 -17.75 20.71
N GLU A 290 -27.97 -18.09 20.95
CA GLU A 290 -27.10 -18.61 19.89
C GLU A 290 -27.51 -20.02 19.47
N PRO A 291 -27.64 -20.29 18.16
CA PRO A 291 -27.96 -21.63 17.66
C PRO A 291 -26.81 -22.64 17.87
N SER A 292 -25.58 -22.16 18.07
CA SER A 292 -24.36 -22.93 18.34
C SER A 292 -23.46 -22.16 19.30
N PRO A 293 -22.64 -22.82 20.13
CA PRO A 293 -21.74 -22.11 21.05
C PRO A 293 -20.73 -21.25 20.27
N LEU A 294 -20.57 -19.98 20.70
CA LEU A 294 -19.54 -19.09 20.18
C LEU A 294 -18.17 -19.78 20.17
N THR A 295 -17.50 -19.78 19.01
CA THR A 295 -16.14 -20.30 18.86
C THR A 295 -15.14 -19.17 18.68
N THR A 296 -13.86 -19.45 18.98
CA THR A 296 -12.77 -18.50 18.72
C THR A 296 -12.64 -18.14 17.23
N ALA A 297 -13.03 -19.05 16.33
CA ALA A 297 -13.06 -18.79 14.89
C ALA A 297 -14.09 -17.71 14.52
N ASP A 298 -15.25 -17.69 15.17
CA ASP A 298 -16.29 -16.68 14.94
C ASP A 298 -15.79 -15.28 15.32
N VAL A 299 -15.09 -15.16 16.46
CA VAL A 299 -14.47 -13.89 16.91
C VAL A 299 -13.49 -13.35 15.88
N ILE A 300 -12.60 -14.22 15.36
CA ILE A 300 -11.60 -13.84 14.37
C ILE A 300 -12.27 -13.47 13.05
N CYS A 301 -13.21 -14.28 12.57
CA CYS A 301 -13.86 -14.06 11.28
C CYS A 301 -14.67 -12.76 11.26
N ASP A 302 -15.45 -12.47 12.31
CA ASP A 302 -16.17 -11.20 12.43
C ASP A 302 -15.21 -10.01 12.52
N GLY A 303 -14.08 -10.16 13.23
CA GLY A 303 -13.04 -9.14 13.29
C GLY A 303 -12.40 -8.87 11.92
N LEU A 304 -12.07 -9.93 11.17
CA LEU A 304 -11.51 -9.83 9.82
C LEU A 304 -12.52 -9.25 8.82
N PHE A 305 -13.82 -9.55 8.96
CA PHE A 305 -14.86 -8.90 8.17
C PHE A 305 -14.89 -7.38 8.41
N MET A 306 -14.83 -6.94 9.67
CA MET A 306 -14.73 -5.50 9.97
C MET A 306 -13.44 -4.88 9.41
N SER A 307 -12.36 -5.66 9.31
CA SER A 307 -11.13 -5.22 8.64
C SER A 307 -11.34 -5.00 7.13
N VAL A 308 -12.11 -5.86 6.46
CA VAL A 308 -12.54 -5.65 5.06
C VAL A 308 -13.35 -4.37 4.91
N LEU A 309 -14.34 -4.16 5.78
CA LEU A 309 -15.17 -2.96 5.75
C LEU A 309 -14.34 -1.68 5.92
N THR A 310 -13.38 -1.69 6.85
CA THR A 310 -12.45 -0.57 7.09
C THR A 310 -11.52 -0.34 5.90
N THR A 311 -11.01 -1.41 5.30
CA THR A 311 -10.14 -1.35 4.11
C THR A 311 -10.90 -0.84 2.88
N ASP A 312 -12.15 -1.26 2.66
CA ASP A 312 -12.93 -0.77 1.52
C ASP A 312 -13.25 0.72 1.64
N ILE A 313 -13.50 1.24 2.85
CA ILE A 313 -13.64 2.69 3.06
C ILE A 313 -12.32 3.41 2.71
N ALA A 314 -11.18 2.85 3.10
CA ALA A 314 -9.89 3.41 2.75
C ALA A 314 -9.68 3.42 1.23
N LEU A 315 -10.01 2.32 0.54
CA LEU A 315 -9.97 2.23 -0.91
C LEU A 315 -10.93 3.21 -1.58
N ALA A 316 -12.16 3.31 -1.09
CA ALA A 316 -13.17 4.25 -1.57
C ALA A 316 -12.69 5.70 -1.47
N LYS A 317 -12.02 6.05 -0.36
CA LYS A 317 -11.34 7.35 -0.18
C LYS A 317 -10.28 7.56 -1.26
N MET A 318 -9.40 6.57 -1.46
CA MET A 318 -8.23 6.68 -2.34
C MET A 318 -8.60 6.73 -3.83
N ALA A 319 -9.57 5.92 -4.25
CA ALA A 319 -10.03 5.84 -5.63
C ALA A 319 -11.12 6.89 -5.97
N GLY A 320 -11.66 7.58 -4.96
CA GLY A 320 -12.72 8.57 -5.14
C GLY A 320 -14.07 7.94 -5.50
N ARG A 321 -14.35 6.74 -5.00
CA ARG A 321 -15.59 5.99 -5.25
C ARG A 321 -16.48 5.83 -4.02
N GLU A 322 -17.68 5.32 -4.24
CA GLU A 322 -18.59 4.91 -3.16
C GLU A 322 -18.18 3.52 -2.61
N LEU A 323 -18.74 3.13 -1.46
CA LEU A 323 -18.54 1.80 -0.86
C LEU A 323 -18.86 0.68 -1.86
N HIS A 324 -18.05 -0.37 -1.90
CA HIS A 324 -18.24 -1.43 -2.87
C HIS A 324 -19.48 -2.29 -2.55
N PRO A 325 -20.39 -2.57 -3.51
CA PRO A 325 -21.61 -3.32 -3.23
C PRO A 325 -21.38 -4.72 -2.67
N TRP A 326 -20.31 -5.39 -3.07
CA TRP A 326 -19.95 -6.70 -2.53
C TRP A 326 -19.69 -6.67 -1.03
N VAL A 327 -19.17 -5.57 -0.47
CA VAL A 327 -18.94 -5.47 0.99
C VAL A 327 -20.27 -5.46 1.75
N VAL A 328 -21.30 -4.83 1.18
CA VAL A 328 -22.67 -4.85 1.75
C VAL A 328 -23.26 -6.26 1.66
N LEU A 329 -23.11 -6.93 0.52
CA LEU A 329 -23.56 -8.33 0.37
C LEU A 329 -22.83 -9.28 1.34
N MET A 330 -21.51 -9.10 1.50
CA MET A 330 -20.71 -9.82 2.47
C MET A 330 -21.24 -9.59 3.89
N SER A 331 -21.63 -8.35 4.24
CA SER A 331 -22.20 -8.04 5.57
C SER A 331 -23.49 -8.81 5.88
N LEU A 332 -24.31 -9.07 4.84
CA LEU A 332 -25.55 -9.84 4.94
C LEU A 332 -25.25 -11.34 5.09
N ALA A 333 -24.28 -11.85 4.33
CA ALA A 333 -23.85 -13.25 4.39
C ALA A 333 -23.06 -13.59 5.67
N ALA A 334 -22.38 -12.59 6.25
CA ALA A 334 -21.49 -12.72 7.41
C ALA A 334 -22.21 -12.91 8.76
N VAL A 335 -23.49 -13.30 8.77
CA VAL A 335 -24.26 -13.59 9.99
C VAL A 335 -24.41 -15.11 10.20
N LEU A 336 -24.09 -15.93 9.20
CA LEU A 336 -24.51 -17.35 9.16
C LEU A 336 -23.39 -18.37 9.38
N SER A 337 -22.14 -18.10 9.00
CA SER A 337 -21.05 -19.09 9.11
C SER A 337 -19.65 -18.46 9.04
N HIS A 338 -18.76 -18.78 9.99
CA HIS A 338 -17.35 -18.38 9.95
C HIS A 338 -16.61 -18.84 8.68
N SER A 339 -16.94 -20.03 8.15
CA SER A 339 -16.30 -20.56 6.94
C SER A 339 -16.65 -19.71 5.70
N ILE A 340 -17.89 -19.25 5.62
CA ILE A 340 -18.35 -18.34 4.54
C ILE A 340 -17.64 -16.99 4.66
N ILE A 341 -17.57 -16.43 5.88
CA ILE A 341 -16.90 -15.15 6.12
C ILE A 341 -15.44 -15.20 5.70
N LEU A 342 -14.70 -16.21 6.16
CA LEU A 342 -13.28 -16.35 5.84
C LEU A 342 -13.05 -16.49 4.32
N THR A 343 -13.90 -17.24 3.64
CA THR A 343 -13.84 -17.40 2.18
C THR A 343 -14.09 -16.07 1.48
N LEU A 344 -15.13 -15.33 1.86
CA LEU A 344 -15.47 -14.04 1.27
C LEU A 344 -14.40 -12.97 1.55
N VAL A 345 -13.85 -12.92 2.75
CA VAL A 345 -12.73 -12.03 3.12
C VAL A 345 -11.52 -12.32 2.25
N SER A 346 -11.18 -13.60 2.06
CA SER A 346 -10.05 -14.02 1.22
C SER A 346 -10.27 -13.64 -0.24
N ILE A 347 -11.46 -13.92 -0.79
CA ILE A 347 -11.82 -13.55 -2.17
C ILE A 347 -11.75 -12.04 -2.36
N TYR A 348 -12.25 -11.25 -1.41
CA TYR A 348 -12.24 -9.79 -1.50
C TYR A 348 -10.80 -9.26 -1.52
N PHE A 349 -9.95 -9.63 -0.55
CA PHE A 349 -8.58 -9.12 -0.50
C PHE A 349 -7.76 -9.59 -1.70
N VAL A 350 -7.81 -10.87 -2.06
CA VAL A 350 -7.10 -11.39 -3.23
C VAL A 350 -7.58 -10.70 -4.50
N GLY A 351 -8.89 -10.53 -4.67
CA GLY A 351 -9.48 -9.89 -5.84
C GLY A 351 -9.05 -8.43 -5.99
N VAL A 352 -9.23 -7.62 -4.93
CA VAL A 352 -8.88 -6.18 -4.94
C VAL A 352 -7.37 -5.97 -5.16
N PHE A 353 -6.52 -6.68 -4.40
CA PHE A 353 -5.08 -6.49 -4.55
C PHE A 353 -4.56 -7.04 -5.87
N SER A 354 -5.10 -8.14 -6.39
CA SER A 354 -4.71 -8.64 -7.72
C SER A 354 -5.08 -7.65 -8.82
N ASP A 355 -6.27 -7.06 -8.76
CA ASP A 355 -6.71 -6.04 -9.71
C ASP A 355 -5.81 -4.81 -9.69
N LEU A 356 -5.55 -4.25 -8.51
CA LEU A 356 -4.68 -3.08 -8.37
C LEU A 356 -3.23 -3.38 -8.77
N CYS A 357 -2.70 -4.55 -8.45
CA CYS A 357 -1.35 -4.97 -8.87
C CYS A 357 -1.25 -5.05 -10.39
N PHE A 358 -2.26 -5.64 -11.04
CA PHE A 358 -2.30 -5.76 -12.49
C PHE A 358 -2.37 -4.39 -13.17
N TYR A 359 -3.27 -3.52 -12.71
CA TYR A 359 -3.43 -2.18 -13.27
C TYR A 359 -2.17 -1.30 -13.10
N LEU A 360 -1.56 -1.31 -11.91
CA LEU A 360 -0.36 -0.51 -11.63
C LEU A 360 0.93 -1.16 -12.16
N ASN A 361 0.82 -2.40 -12.64
CA ASN A 361 1.95 -3.26 -12.97
C ASN A 361 2.98 -3.31 -11.83
N LEU A 362 2.50 -3.35 -10.59
CA LEU A 362 3.30 -3.34 -9.37
C LEU A 362 3.17 -4.70 -8.68
N PRO A 363 4.28 -5.39 -8.37
CA PRO A 363 4.21 -6.56 -7.50
C PRO A 363 3.90 -6.14 -6.05
N LEU A 364 3.13 -6.97 -5.34
CA LEU A 364 2.72 -6.65 -3.98
C LEU A 364 3.79 -6.95 -2.93
N LEU A 365 4.50 -8.08 -3.03
CA LEU A 365 5.40 -8.59 -1.99
C LEU A 365 6.87 -8.66 -2.42
N THR A 366 7.20 -8.10 -3.58
CA THR A 366 8.58 -8.05 -4.08
C THR A 366 9.03 -6.60 -4.27
N VAL A 367 10.33 -6.35 -4.12
CA VAL A 367 10.93 -5.03 -4.33
C VAL A 367 10.71 -4.58 -5.77
N CYS A 368 10.34 -3.32 -5.96
CA CYS A 368 10.34 -2.65 -7.26
C CYS A 368 11.64 -1.89 -7.46
N ARG A 369 12.44 -2.28 -8.46
CA ARG A 369 13.65 -1.56 -8.84
C ARG A 369 13.49 -1.05 -10.27
N ASN A 370 13.11 0.22 -10.39
CA ASN A 370 12.93 0.89 -11.66
C ASN A 370 14.31 1.29 -12.22
N VAL A 371 14.66 0.68 -13.34
CA VAL A 371 15.82 1.04 -14.15
C VAL A 371 15.37 2.01 -15.22
N TYR A 372 16.12 3.08 -15.43
CA TYR A 372 15.88 4.04 -16.48
C TYR A 372 17.00 3.97 -17.52
N CYS A 373 16.65 4.00 -18.80
CA CYS A 373 17.59 4.29 -19.87
C CYS A 373 16.95 5.20 -20.90
N ASP A 374 17.71 6.15 -21.43
CA ASP A 374 17.22 7.15 -22.36
C ASP A 374 17.91 7.04 -23.72
N GLY A 375 17.25 7.60 -24.72
CA GLY A 375 17.80 7.64 -26.06
C GLY A 375 16.80 8.13 -27.08
N VAL A 376 17.30 8.31 -28.29
CA VAL A 376 16.47 8.72 -29.41
C VAL A 376 15.66 7.53 -29.94
N TYR A 377 16.25 6.33 -29.99
CA TYR A 377 15.59 5.09 -30.45
C TYR A 377 14.97 5.16 -31.87
N ASP A 378 15.57 5.97 -32.76
CA ASP A 378 15.20 6.06 -34.17
C ASP A 378 15.41 4.73 -34.92
N LEU A 379 14.44 4.35 -35.75
CA LEU A 379 14.32 3.04 -36.39
C LEU A 379 14.57 1.90 -35.38
N CYS A 380 13.72 1.78 -34.36
CA CYS A 380 13.91 0.89 -33.23
C CYS A 380 14.26 -0.55 -33.66
N HIS A 381 15.52 -0.94 -33.43
CA HIS A 381 16.09 -2.17 -33.96
C HIS A 381 16.62 -3.10 -32.86
N ILE A 382 17.13 -4.27 -33.26
CA ILE A 382 17.59 -5.30 -32.32
C ILE A 382 18.69 -4.81 -31.36
N GLY A 383 19.53 -3.86 -31.77
CA GLY A 383 20.51 -3.20 -30.89
C GLY A 383 19.85 -2.53 -29.67
N HIS A 384 18.83 -1.70 -29.87
CA HIS A 384 18.06 -1.07 -28.78
C HIS A 384 17.34 -2.12 -27.94
N LYS A 385 16.71 -3.12 -28.58
CA LYS A 385 15.98 -4.18 -27.86
C LYS A 385 16.89 -5.00 -26.94
N ARG A 386 18.13 -5.28 -27.36
CA ARG A 386 19.16 -5.92 -26.51
C ARG A 386 19.65 -4.99 -25.40
N ALA A 387 19.82 -3.69 -25.68
CA ALA A 387 20.16 -2.71 -24.66
C ALA A 387 19.08 -2.65 -23.57
N PHE A 388 17.80 -2.67 -23.94
CA PHE A 388 16.68 -2.77 -23.01
C PHE A 388 16.74 -4.03 -22.16
N GLN A 389 17.03 -5.19 -22.77
CA GLN A 389 17.19 -6.44 -22.03
C GLN A 389 18.34 -6.39 -21.03
N ASN A 390 19.48 -5.79 -21.40
CA ASN A 390 20.63 -5.63 -20.52
C ASN A 390 20.31 -4.67 -19.37
N ALA A 391 19.70 -3.52 -19.67
CA ALA A 391 19.28 -2.56 -18.66
C ALA A 391 18.28 -3.18 -17.67
N LEU A 392 17.31 -3.97 -18.15
CA LEU A 392 16.34 -4.66 -17.30
C LEU A 392 17.00 -5.59 -16.27
N GLN A 393 18.18 -6.16 -16.55
CA GLN A 393 18.90 -7.01 -15.58
C GLN A 393 19.36 -6.27 -14.31
N LEU A 394 19.42 -4.93 -14.35
CA LEU A 394 19.78 -4.10 -13.21
C LEU A 394 18.62 -3.86 -12.24
N GLY A 395 17.43 -4.38 -12.56
CA GLY A 395 16.23 -4.27 -11.74
C GLY A 395 15.16 -5.23 -12.21
N ASN A 396 13.89 -4.81 -12.12
CA ASN A 396 12.77 -5.63 -12.58
C ASN A 396 11.70 -4.85 -13.34
N ARG A 397 11.92 -3.54 -13.51
CA ARG A 397 11.07 -2.65 -14.31
C ARG A 397 11.97 -1.73 -15.12
N LEU A 398 11.74 -1.64 -16.43
CA LEU A 398 12.51 -0.79 -17.32
C LEU A 398 11.67 0.38 -17.81
N PHE A 399 12.11 1.58 -17.47
CA PHE A 399 11.52 2.84 -17.90
C PHE A 399 12.42 3.40 -19.01
N VAL A 400 11.84 3.59 -20.20
CA VAL A 400 12.61 4.05 -21.35
C VAL A 400 12.24 5.48 -21.69
N GLY A 401 13.20 6.39 -21.54
CA GLY A 401 13.07 7.80 -21.91
C GLY A 401 13.28 8.01 -23.39
N VAL A 402 12.25 8.43 -24.12
CA VAL A 402 12.35 8.74 -25.54
C VAL A 402 12.57 10.24 -25.69
N VAL A 403 13.75 10.63 -26.19
CA VAL A 403 14.12 12.03 -26.36
C VAL A 403 13.20 12.70 -27.40
N GLY A 404 12.71 13.90 -27.10
CA GLY A 404 11.85 14.69 -27.98
C GLY A 404 12.55 15.10 -29.29
N ASP A 405 11.78 15.41 -30.34
CA ASP A 405 12.34 15.68 -31.68
C ASP A 405 13.25 16.92 -31.72
N LYS A 406 12.92 17.95 -30.92
CA LYS A 406 13.73 19.16 -30.80
C LYS A 406 15.11 18.85 -30.21
N ASP A 407 15.13 18.28 -29.00
CA ASP A 407 16.36 17.92 -28.29
C ASP A 407 17.19 16.90 -29.07
N ALA A 408 16.54 15.93 -29.72
CA ALA A 408 17.22 14.94 -30.56
C ALA A 408 17.94 15.58 -31.75
N SER A 409 17.36 16.62 -32.36
CA SER A 409 17.91 17.34 -33.51
C SER A 409 19.02 18.31 -33.11
N GLU A 410 18.99 18.85 -31.90
CA GLU A 410 20.09 19.64 -31.33
C GLU A 410 21.26 18.73 -30.93
N TYR A 411 20.98 17.52 -30.43
CA TYR A 411 21.99 16.55 -30.01
C TYR A 411 22.71 15.86 -31.19
N LYS A 412 21.95 15.42 -32.20
CA LYS A 412 22.49 14.68 -33.35
C LYS A 412 21.64 14.91 -34.60
N ARG A 413 21.92 14.16 -35.68
CA ARG A 413 21.08 14.20 -36.89
C ARG A 413 19.58 14.09 -36.52
N PRO A 414 18.69 14.82 -37.22
CA PRO A 414 17.27 14.65 -37.03
C PRO A 414 16.84 13.17 -37.19
N PRO A 415 15.98 12.65 -36.31
CA PRO A 415 15.40 11.32 -36.44
C PRO A 415 14.60 11.17 -37.74
N ILE A 416 14.53 9.96 -38.29
CA ILE A 416 13.63 9.66 -39.42
C ILE A 416 12.21 9.51 -38.91
N MET A 417 12.04 8.82 -37.78
CA MET A 417 10.75 8.64 -37.12
C MET A 417 10.47 9.80 -36.16
N SER A 418 9.24 10.30 -36.16
CA SER A 418 8.77 11.29 -35.17
C SER A 418 8.84 10.75 -33.74
N ALA A 419 8.89 11.63 -32.75
CA ALA A 419 8.90 11.24 -31.34
C ALA A 419 7.75 10.31 -30.98
N LYS A 420 6.55 10.56 -31.52
CA LYS A 420 5.37 9.73 -31.29
C LYS A 420 5.52 8.32 -31.84
N GLU A 421 6.06 8.17 -33.05
CA GLU A 421 6.32 6.86 -33.66
C GLU A 421 7.41 6.10 -32.88
N ARG A 422 8.46 6.80 -32.44
CA ARG A 422 9.53 6.21 -31.62
C ARG A 422 8.99 5.73 -30.28
N CYS A 423 8.14 6.52 -29.61
CA CYS A 423 7.46 6.11 -28.39
C CYS A 423 6.63 4.83 -28.59
N ALA A 424 5.83 4.76 -29.66
CA ALA A 424 5.01 3.59 -29.96
C ALA A 424 5.84 2.31 -30.21
N GLU A 425 6.94 2.43 -30.96
CA GLU A 425 7.87 1.31 -31.21
C GLU A 425 8.55 0.82 -29.93
N VAL A 426 8.98 1.74 -29.07
CA VAL A 426 9.61 1.40 -27.79
C VAL A 426 8.60 0.75 -26.84
N GLU A 427 7.37 1.25 -26.80
CA GLU A 427 6.30 0.68 -25.97
C GLU A 427 5.92 -0.75 -26.38
N ALA A 428 6.03 -1.08 -27.66
CA ALA A 428 5.81 -2.44 -28.16
C ALA A 428 6.93 -3.43 -27.79
N CYS A 429 8.04 -2.97 -27.18
CA CYS A 429 9.16 -3.83 -26.81
C CYS A 429 8.88 -4.57 -25.49
N LYS A 430 8.90 -5.91 -25.52
CA LYS A 430 8.63 -6.78 -24.35
C LYS A 430 9.40 -6.44 -23.06
N ALA A 431 10.63 -5.95 -23.18
CA ALA A 431 11.46 -5.61 -22.01
C ALA A 431 11.06 -4.29 -21.34
N VAL A 432 10.27 -3.45 -22.03
CA VAL A 432 9.92 -2.09 -21.59
C VAL A 432 8.66 -2.15 -20.72
N THR A 433 8.75 -1.58 -19.52
CA THR A 433 7.64 -1.49 -18.57
C THR A 433 6.85 -0.19 -18.74
N LYS A 434 7.55 0.91 -19.00
CA LYS A 434 6.95 2.24 -19.18
C LYS A 434 7.79 3.05 -20.15
N VAL A 435 7.15 3.79 -21.05
CA VAL A 435 7.80 4.80 -21.89
C VAL A 435 7.58 6.17 -21.27
N ILE A 436 8.64 6.97 -21.21
CA ILE A 436 8.61 8.37 -20.78
C ILE A 436 8.84 9.21 -22.05
N PRO A 437 7.78 9.83 -22.60
CA PRO A 437 7.92 10.69 -23.78
C PRO A 437 8.62 12.00 -23.41
N ASP A 438 9.22 12.65 -24.42
CA ASP A 438 9.92 13.94 -24.28
C ASP A 438 10.92 13.96 -23.12
N ALA A 439 11.64 12.85 -22.96
CA ALA A 439 12.66 12.73 -21.93
C ALA A 439 13.81 13.71 -22.20
N PRO A 440 14.38 14.34 -21.15
CA PRO A 440 15.46 15.29 -21.30
C PRO A 440 16.70 14.63 -21.89
N CYS A 441 17.25 15.21 -22.95
CA CYS A 441 18.51 14.72 -23.53
C CYS A 441 19.74 15.15 -22.71
N PHE A 442 19.61 16.20 -21.89
CA PHE A 442 20.71 16.81 -21.15
C PHE A 442 20.29 17.04 -19.70
N GLY A 443 21.20 16.79 -18.75
CA GLY A 443 21.04 17.15 -17.35
C GLY A 443 19.87 16.47 -16.67
N LEU A 444 19.96 15.16 -16.42
CA LEU A 444 19.01 14.46 -15.54
C LEU A 444 19.03 15.10 -14.14
N THR A 445 17.85 15.53 -13.67
CA THR A 445 17.72 16.22 -12.37
C THR A 445 17.17 15.31 -11.29
N GLN A 446 17.33 15.71 -10.02
CA GLN A 446 16.76 14.99 -8.88
C GLN A 446 15.23 14.93 -8.97
N GLU A 447 14.59 16.01 -9.42
CA GLU A 447 13.14 16.09 -9.58
C GLU A 447 12.64 15.06 -10.59
N PHE A 448 13.35 14.86 -11.70
CA PHE A 448 13.00 13.84 -12.70
C PHE A 448 13.12 12.42 -12.14
N LEU A 449 14.18 12.14 -11.38
CA LEU A 449 14.38 10.84 -10.75
C LEU A 449 13.30 10.55 -9.71
N ASP A 450 12.91 11.54 -8.91
CA ASP A 450 11.89 11.42 -7.88
C ASP A 450 10.48 11.29 -8.49
N GLU A 451 10.16 12.06 -9.52
CA GLU A 451 8.88 11.98 -10.23
C GLU A 451 8.62 10.55 -10.77
N HIS A 452 9.66 9.91 -11.29
CA HIS A 452 9.55 8.58 -11.88
C HIS A 452 10.01 7.45 -10.96
N GLN A 453 10.37 7.75 -9.70
CA GLN A 453 10.93 6.79 -8.73
C GLN A 453 12.03 5.93 -9.37
N ILE A 454 13.00 6.59 -10.02
CA ILE A 454 14.12 5.93 -10.72
C ILE A 454 15.17 5.53 -9.67
N HIS A 455 15.58 4.26 -9.71
CA HIS A 455 16.54 3.68 -8.77
C HIS A 455 17.92 3.49 -9.39
N VAL A 456 17.98 3.23 -10.70
CA VAL A 456 19.21 2.99 -11.46
C VAL A 456 19.08 3.65 -12.81
N VAL A 457 20.14 4.31 -13.29
CA VAL A 457 20.21 4.83 -14.65
C VAL A 457 21.24 4.04 -15.44
N ALA A 458 20.78 3.26 -16.42
CA ALA A 458 21.63 2.55 -17.37
C ALA A 458 21.98 3.47 -18.54
N PHE A 459 23.27 3.66 -18.78
CA PHE A 459 23.78 4.48 -19.88
C PHE A 459 24.94 3.77 -20.60
N GLY A 460 25.28 4.23 -21.80
CA GLY A 460 26.36 3.62 -22.60
C GLY A 460 27.75 3.82 -21.98
N GLU A 461 28.57 2.78 -21.94
CA GLU A 461 29.95 2.86 -21.43
C GLU A 461 30.80 3.90 -22.15
N GLU A 462 30.48 4.23 -23.42
CA GLU A 462 31.19 5.24 -24.21
C GLU A 462 31.18 6.65 -23.58
N TYR A 463 30.21 6.95 -22.72
CA TYR A 463 30.15 8.23 -22.01
C TYR A 463 31.22 8.34 -20.92
N LEU A 464 31.70 7.21 -20.38
CA LEU A 464 32.83 7.23 -19.43
C LEU A 464 34.14 7.58 -20.10
N GLU A 465 34.33 7.12 -21.34
CA GLU A 465 35.52 7.46 -22.14
C GLU A 465 35.48 8.92 -22.59
N LYS A 466 34.31 9.39 -23.02
CA LYS A 466 34.12 10.76 -23.52
C LYS A 466 34.14 11.81 -22.40
N TYR A 467 33.60 11.48 -21.24
CA TYR A 467 33.54 12.36 -20.06
C TYR A 467 34.08 11.63 -18.83
N PRO A 468 35.40 11.58 -18.63
CA PRO A 468 36.01 10.88 -17.50
C PRO A 468 35.56 11.45 -16.14
N ASP A 469 35.51 12.78 -16.00
CA ASP A 469 34.99 13.44 -14.80
C ASP A 469 33.46 13.56 -14.88
N PRO A 470 32.70 13.03 -13.90
CA PRO A 470 31.26 13.22 -13.80
C PRO A 470 30.80 14.68 -13.76
N LYS A 471 31.64 15.64 -13.40
CA LYS A 471 31.27 17.07 -13.39
C LYS A 471 31.20 17.68 -14.79
N ASP A 472 31.96 17.11 -15.71
CA ASP A 472 32.05 17.57 -17.10
C ASP A 472 31.07 16.82 -18.03
N ASP A 473 30.35 15.83 -17.50
CA ASP A 473 29.36 15.04 -18.23
C ASP A 473 27.98 15.75 -18.24
N PRO A 474 27.57 16.35 -19.38
CA PRO A 474 26.32 17.09 -19.46
C PRO A 474 25.08 16.18 -19.53
N TYR A 475 25.26 14.86 -19.66
CA TYR A 475 24.17 13.88 -19.82
C TYR A 475 23.89 13.17 -18.51
N TYR A 476 24.92 12.50 -17.98
CA TYR A 476 24.80 11.58 -16.84
C TYR A 476 25.60 12.02 -15.62
N GLY A 477 26.15 13.24 -15.63
CA GLY A 477 27.01 13.74 -14.55
C GLY A 477 26.37 13.66 -13.17
N TYR A 478 25.10 14.09 -13.05
CA TYR A 478 24.38 14.05 -11.78
C TYR A 478 24.19 12.62 -11.23
N VAL A 479 23.71 11.71 -12.07
CA VAL A 479 23.41 10.32 -11.67
C VAL A 479 24.68 9.52 -11.36
N ARG A 480 25.81 9.87 -11.99
CA ARG A 480 27.14 9.35 -11.69
C ARG A 480 27.65 9.86 -10.33
N GLN A 481 27.44 11.14 -10.02
CA GLN A 481 27.85 11.74 -8.74
C GLN A 481 27.12 11.14 -7.53
N ILE A 482 25.83 10.83 -7.67
CA ILE A 482 25.03 10.20 -6.60
C ILE A 482 25.14 8.66 -6.59
N GLY A 483 25.90 8.06 -7.52
CA GLY A 483 26.22 6.63 -7.53
C GLY A 483 25.14 5.69 -8.07
N ILE A 484 24.13 6.20 -8.79
CA ILE A 484 23.05 5.37 -9.37
C ILE A 484 23.22 5.11 -10.87
N GLY A 485 24.18 5.79 -11.52
CA GLY A 485 24.53 5.59 -12.91
C GLY A 485 25.33 4.30 -13.11
N VAL A 486 24.85 3.41 -13.96
CA VAL A 486 25.49 2.13 -14.30
C VAL A 486 25.83 2.11 -15.80
N PRO A 487 27.12 2.02 -16.17
CA PRO A 487 27.53 1.87 -17.56
C PRO A 487 27.16 0.47 -18.07
N VAL A 488 26.65 0.41 -19.30
CA VAL A 488 26.25 -0.82 -19.99
C VAL A 488 27.01 -0.90 -21.32
N PRO A 489 27.58 -2.07 -21.66
CA PRO A 489 28.34 -2.21 -22.90
C PRO A 489 27.45 -2.09 -24.13
N ARG A 490 28.04 -1.54 -25.18
CA ARG A 490 27.33 -1.35 -26.45
C ARG A 490 27.04 -2.69 -27.12
N THR A 491 25.82 -2.85 -27.62
CA THR A 491 25.43 -4.08 -28.34
C THR A 491 25.92 -4.02 -29.78
N HIS A 492 26.96 -4.79 -30.12
CA HIS A 492 27.49 -4.92 -31.49
C HIS A 492 26.58 -5.76 -32.41
N ALA A 493 25.35 -5.29 -32.65
CA ALA A 493 24.39 -5.99 -33.50
C ALA A 493 24.06 -5.21 -34.78
N LEU A 494 23.35 -4.10 -34.62
CA LEU A 494 22.79 -3.29 -35.70
C LEU A 494 22.57 -1.88 -35.17
N SER A 495 22.96 -0.87 -35.93
CA SER A 495 22.73 0.54 -35.63
C SER A 495 21.78 1.20 -36.63
N THR A 496 21.20 2.35 -36.24
CA THR A 496 20.38 3.15 -37.14
C THR A 496 21.17 3.57 -38.40
N SER A 497 22.46 3.88 -38.25
CA SER A 497 23.35 4.21 -39.37
C SER A 497 23.51 3.05 -40.35
N ASP A 498 23.59 1.81 -39.86
CA ASP A 498 23.67 0.62 -40.71
C ASP A 498 22.38 0.41 -41.50
N LEU A 499 21.22 0.62 -40.87
CA LEU A 499 19.92 0.53 -41.54
C LEU A 499 19.79 1.58 -42.64
N ILE A 500 20.16 2.83 -42.36
CA ILE A 500 20.13 3.92 -43.34
C ILE A 500 21.08 3.60 -44.50
N ALA A 501 22.32 3.17 -44.21
CA ALA A 501 23.28 2.82 -45.24
C ALA A 501 22.81 1.64 -46.11
N ARG A 502 22.12 0.65 -45.52
CA ARG A 502 21.50 -0.46 -46.28
C ARG A 502 20.41 0.04 -47.21
N ILE A 503 19.53 0.92 -46.73
CA ILE A 503 18.44 1.51 -47.52
C ILE A 503 19.00 2.34 -48.68
N GLN A 504 20.00 3.19 -48.41
CA GLN A 504 20.64 4.04 -49.42
C GLN A 504 21.36 3.25 -50.54
N LYS A 505 21.81 2.02 -50.26
CA LYS A 505 22.46 1.14 -51.24
C LYS A 505 21.48 0.46 -52.21
N ILE A 506 20.18 0.52 -51.96
CA ILE A 506 19.15 -0.10 -52.80
C ILE A 506 18.97 0.73 -54.08
N SER A 507 19.05 0.11 -55.25
CA SER A 507 18.89 0.80 -56.54
C SER A 507 17.42 1.00 -56.92
N ALA A 508 17.11 2.07 -57.66
CA ALA A 508 15.75 2.37 -58.12
C ALA A 508 15.11 1.23 -58.94
N ASP A 509 15.92 0.43 -59.66
CA ASP A 509 15.42 -0.73 -60.42
C ASP A 509 15.01 -1.90 -59.52
N SER A 510 15.67 -2.08 -58.38
CA SER A 510 15.32 -3.13 -57.43
C SER A 510 13.99 -2.87 -56.70
N LEU A 511 13.57 -1.60 -56.61
CA LEU A 511 12.27 -1.19 -56.05
C LEU A 511 11.09 -1.42 -57.01
N LYS A 512 11.33 -1.69 -58.30
CA LYS A 512 10.28 -1.92 -59.30
C LYS A 512 9.61 -3.31 -59.17
N LYS A 513 10.25 -4.27 -58.50
CA LYS A 513 9.66 -5.57 -58.18
C LYS A 513 8.65 -5.38 -57.05
N LYS A 514 7.39 -5.13 -57.41
CA LYS A 514 6.28 -5.00 -56.46
C LYS A 514 5.98 -6.35 -55.80
N SER A 515 5.85 -6.35 -54.47
CA SER A 515 5.23 -7.45 -53.73
C SER A 515 3.74 -7.55 -54.08
N PRO A 516 3.09 -8.71 -53.89
CA PRO A 516 1.66 -8.90 -54.17
C PRO A 516 0.70 -8.17 -53.20
N THR A 517 1.23 -7.35 -52.29
CA THR A 517 0.52 -6.76 -51.15
C THR A 517 -0.11 -5.42 -51.48
#